data_AF-A0A7X2MQL7-F1
#
_entry.id   AF-A0A7X2MQL7-F1
#
_cell.length_a   1.000
_cell.length_b   1.000
_cell.length_c   1.000
_cell.angle_alpha   90.00
_cell.angle_beta   90.00
_cell.angle_gamma   90.00
#
_symmetry.space_group_name_H-M   'P 1'
#
loop_
_entity.id
_entity.type
_entity.pdbx_description
1 polymer ?
#
loop_
_entity_poly.entity_id
_entity_poly.type
_entity_poly.pdbx_seq_one_letter_code
_entity_poly.pdbx_strand_id
1 'polypeptide(L)'
;GVRNTQQVRLRAARSLGANRWQLLRWVILPGALPEILTGLRIGLGVGWSTLVAAELIAATRGLGFMVQSAGEFLATDVVLAGIAVIAFIAFSLELGLRALQRRLTPWSGEQS
;
A
#
# COMPACT_ATOMS: atom_id res chain seq x y z
N GLY A 1 -25.90 12.19 -10.91
CA GLY A 1 -25.65 13.14 -9.81
C GLY A 1 -24.17 13.51 -9.65
N VAL A 2 -23.32 12.55 -9.29
CA VAL A 2 -21.93 12.77 -8.80
C VAL A 2 -20.91 13.26 -9.85
N ARG A 3 -21.14 13.01 -11.15
CA ARG A 3 -20.27 13.53 -12.23
C ARG A 3 -20.43 15.04 -12.47
N ASN A 4 -21.58 15.61 -12.09
CA ASN A 4 -21.87 17.02 -12.32
C ASN A 4 -21.16 17.92 -11.29
N THR A 5 -20.97 17.45 -10.06
CA THR A 5 -20.26 18.20 -9.00
C THR A 5 -18.76 18.31 -9.29
N GLN A 6 -18.14 17.30 -9.91
CA GLN A 6 -16.76 17.39 -10.37
C GLN A 6 -16.57 18.42 -11.49
N GLN A 7 -17.50 18.47 -12.46
CA GLN A 7 -17.43 19.47 -13.53
C GLN A 7 -17.65 20.90 -13.03
N VAL A 8 -18.54 21.11 -12.04
CA VAL A 8 -18.79 22.42 -11.44
C VAL A 8 -17.57 22.91 -10.64
N ARG A 9 -16.91 22.04 -9.86
CA ARG A 9 -15.68 22.39 -9.13
C ARG A 9 -14.50 22.68 -10.07
N LEU A 10 -14.37 21.93 -11.17
CA LEU A 10 -13.32 22.18 -12.18
C LEU A 10 -13.52 23.53 -12.90
N ARG A 11 -14.76 23.90 -13.20
CA ARG A 11 -15.10 25.18 -13.86
C ARG A 11 -14.92 26.36 -12.90
N ALA A 12 -15.33 26.23 -11.64
CA ALA A 12 -15.12 27.26 -10.62
C ALA A 12 -13.63 27.53 -10.35
N ALA A 13 -12.79 26.49 -10.30
CA ALA A 13 -11.34 26.63 -10.09
C ALA A 13 -10.61 27.30 -11.28
N ARG A 14 -11.11 27.13 -12.51
CA ARG A 14 -10.57 27.82 -13.70
C ARG A 14 -10.99 29.29 -13.78
N SER A 15 -12.19 29.62 -13.30
CA SER A 15 -12.68 31.02 -13.27
C SER A 15 -11.98 31.89 -12.23
N LEU A 16 -11.29 31.31 -11.25
CA LEU A 16 -10.55 32.01 -10.18
C LEU A 16 -9.05 32.24 -10.47
N GLY A 17 -8.55 31.92 -11.68
CA GLY A 17 -7.17 32.24 -12.08
C GLY A 17 -6.09 31.35 -11.43
N ALA A 18 -6.44 30.15 -10.94
CA ALA A 18 -5.50 29.26 -10.27
C ALA A 18 -4.40 28.75 -11.21
N ASN A 19 -3.13 28.91 -10.80
CA ASN A 19 -1.96 28.42 -11.53
C ASN A 19 -2.03 26.88 -11.67
N ARG A 20 -1.54 26.30 -12.78
CA ARG A 20 -1.64 24.85 -13.08
C ARG A 20 -1.13 23.98 -11.92
N TRP A 21 -0.13 24.47 -11.19
CA TRP A 21 0.43 23.85 -9.98
C TRP A 21 -0.51 23.84 -8.78
N GLN A 22 -1.31 24.89 -8.58
CA GLN A 22 -2.33 24.92 -7.53
C GLN A 22 -3.49 23.97 -7.86
N LEU A 23 -3.90 23.90 -9.11
CA LEU A 23 -4.94 22.95 -9.55
C LEU A 23 -4.47 21.49 -9.40
N LEU A 24 -3.22 21.20 -9.77
CA LEU A 24 -2.63 19.87 -9.64
C LEU A 24 -2.55 19.44 -8.17
N ARG A 25 -2.09 20.33 -7.28
CA ARG A 25 -1.86 20.03 -5.86
C ARG A 25 -3.12 20.02 -5.01
N TRP A 26 -4.11 20.86 -5.31
CA TRP A 26 -5.30 21.04 -4.47
C TRP A 26 -6.56 20.38 -5.00
N VAL A 27 -6.59 19.95 -6.27
CA VAL A 27 -7.76 19.29 -6.88
C VAL A 27 -7.42 17.88 -7.35
N ILE A 28 -6.35 17.71 -8.11
CA ILE A 28 -5.99 16.41 -8.71
C ILE A 28 -5.30 15.50 -7.71
N LEU A 29 -4.28 15.99 -6.98
CA LEU A 29 -3.57 15.22 -5.96
C LEU A 29 -4.51 14.63 -4.91
N PRO A 30 -5.40 15.40 -4.26
CA PRO A 30 -6.33 14.82 -3.32
C PRO A 30 -7.24 13.81 -4.02
N GLY A 31 -7.83 14.14 -5.17
CA GLY A 31 -8.73 13.22 -5.89
C GLY A 31 -8.09 11.88 -6.30
N ALA A 32 -6.81 11.87 -6.68
CA ALA A 32 -6.09 10.68 -7.14
C ALA A 32 -5.35 9.92 -6.03
N LEU A 33 -5.14 10.55 -4.86
CA LEU A 33 -4.44 9.92 -3.73
C LEU A 33 -5.05 8.59 -3.28
N PRO A 34 -6.39 8.45 -3.14
CA PRO A 34 -7.03 7.19 -2.79
C PRO A 34 -6.74 6.07 -3.79
N GLU A 35 -6.73 6.37 -5.09
CA GLU A 35 -6.41 5.41 -6.15
C GLU A 35 -4.93 5.03 -6.12
N ILE A 36 -4.03 6.00 -5.96
CA ILE A 36 -2.58 5.74 -5.85
C ILE A 36 -2.27 4.83 -4.66
N LEU A 37 -2.88 5.10 -3.50
CA LEU A 37 -2.70 4.29 -2.29
C LEU A 37 -3.29 2.88 -2.44
N THR A 38 -4.42 2.75 -3.15
CA THR A 38 -4.98 1.43 -3.50
C THR A 38 -4.03 0.66 -4.42
N GLY A 39 -3.48 1.32 -5.44
CA GLY A 39 -2.47 0.74 -6.33
C GLY A 39 -1.21 0.33 -5.58
N LEU A 40 -0.74 1.16 -4.65
CA LEU A 40 0.41 0.86 -3.80
C LEU A 40 0.16 -0.36 -2.90
N ARG A 41 -1.05 -0.50 -2.36
CA ARG A 41 -1.44 -1.67 -1.55
C ARG A 41 -1.44 -2.96 -2.36
N ILE A 42 -2.02 -2.93 -3.55
CA ILE A 42 -2.02 -4.07 -4.47
C ILE A 42 -0.57 -4.41 -4.86
N GLY A 43 0.23 -3.40 -5.20
CA GLY A 43 1.64 -3.56 -5.55
C GLY A 43 2.47 -4.16 -4.42
N LEU A 44 2.24 -3.73 -3.17
CA LEU A 44 2.91 -4.30 -1.99
C LEU A 44 2.52 -5.77 -1.77
N GLY A 45 1.25 -6.13 -1.93
CA GLY A 45 0.82 -7.53 -1.79
C GLY A 45 1.42 -8.47 -2.85
N VAL A 46 1.43 -8.01 -4.11
CA VAL A 46 2.05 -8.76 -5.22
C VAL A 46 3.56 -8.83 -5.03
N GLY A 47 4.21 -7.69 -4.79
CA GLY A 47 5.65 -7.59 -4.61
C GLY A 47 6.16 -8.40 -3.42
N TRP A 48 5.40 -8.45 -2.32
CA TRP A 48 5.70 -9.30 -1.18
C TRP A 48 5.71 -10.78 -1.55
N SER A 49 4.66 -11.25 -2.23
CA SER A 49 4.58 -12.65 -2.68
C SER A 49 5.70 -13.00 -3.65
N THR A 50 6.03 -12.08 -4.57
CA THR A 50 7.15 -12.25 -5.51
C THR A 50 8.50 -12.28 -4.80
N LEU A 51 8.71 -11.43 -3.79
CA LEU A 51 9.95 -11.40 -3.00
C LEU A 51 10.14 -12.71 -2.23
N VAL A 52 9.09 -13.20 -1.56
CA VAL A 52 9.15 -14.48 -0.84
C VAL A 52 9.40 -15.64 -1.80
N ALA A 53 8.73 -15.68 -2.95
CA ALA A 53 8.98 -16.72 -3.96
C ALA A 53 10.43 -16.68 -4.48
N ALA A 54 10.98 -15.48 -4.71
CA ALA A 54 12.37 -15.31 -5.12
C ALA A 54 13.35 -15.76 -4.02
N GLU A 55 13.06 -15.47 -2.75
CA GLU A 55 13.85 -15.97 -1.62
C GLU A 55 13.90 -17.50 -1.58
N LEU A 56 12.76 -18.17 -1.81
CA LEU A 56 12.68 -19.64 -1.75
C LEU A 56 13.39 -20.35 -2.91
N ILE A 57 13.55 -19.70 -4.06
CA ILE A 57 14.14 -20.32 -5.26
C ILE A 57 15.66 -20.08 -5.34
N ALA A 58 16.11 -18.86 -5.02
CA ALA A 58 17.45 -18.42 -5.36
C ALA A 58 18.27 -17.89 -4.18
N ALA A 59 17.65 -17.63 -3.03
CA ALA A 59 18.37 -17.05 -1.90
C ALA A 59 18.94 -18.15 -0.99
N THR A 60 20.25 -18.05 -0.73
CA THR A 60 20.95 -18.88 0.27
C THR A 60 20.92 -18.29 1.68
N ARG A 61 20.23 -17.15 1.83
CA ARG A 61 20.02 -16.40 3.08
C ARG A 61 18.68 -15.69 2.99
N GLY A 62 17.94 -15.63 4.09
CA GLY A 62 16.62 -14.98 4.14
C GLY A 62 15.72 -15.61 5.19
N LEU A 63 14.60 -14.97 5.49
CA LEU A 63 13.62 -15.51 6.45
C LEU A 63 12.92 -16.75 5.89
N GLY A 64 12.56 -16.73 4.60
CA GLY A 64 11.97 -17.89 3.91
C GLY A 64 12.94 -19.08 3.87
N PHE A 65 14.22 -18.83 3.56
CA PHE A 65 15.27 -19.85 3.58
C PHE A 65 15.49 -20.43 4.99
N MET A 66 15.50 -19.60 6.02
CA MET A 66 15.63 -20.05 7.41
C MET A 66 14.46 -20.96 7.82
N VAL A 67 13.22 -20.60 7.48
CA VAL A 67 12.03 -21.42 7.76
C VAL A 67 12.09 -22.75 7.01
N GLN A 68 12.49 -22.72 5.73
CA GLN A 68 12.62 -23.93 4.92
C GLN A 68 13.68 -24.87 5.49
N SER A 69 14.88 -24.36 5.78
CA SER A 69 15.96 -25.14 6.38
C SER A 69 15.59 -25.70 7.74
N ALA A 70 14.95 -24.90 8.61
CA ALA A 70 14.46 -25.38 9.90
C ALA A 70 13.42 -26.51 9.76
N GLY A 71 12.59 -26.46 8.73
CA GLY A 71 11.63 -27.52 8.39
C GLY A 71 12.30 -28.84 8.01
N GLU A 72 13.41 -28.78 7.26
CA GLU A 72 14.21 -29.96 6.91
C GLU A 72 14.83 -30.65 8.14
N PHE A 73 15.19 -29.86 9.16
CA PHE A 73 15.71 -30.36 10.44
C PHE A 73 14.61 -30.70 11.47
N LEU A 74 13.33 -30.69 11.08
CA LEU A 74 12.16 -30.86 11.99
C LEU A 74 12.17 -29.91 13.20
N ALA A 75 12.83 -28.75 13.10
CA ALA A 75 12.89 -27.74 14.14
C ALA A 75 11.63 -26.87 14.13
N THR A 76 10.50 -27.47 14.54
CA THR A 76 9.16 -26.83 14.45
C THR A 76 9.09 -25.51 15.20
N ASP A 77 9.81 -25.36 16.32
CA ASP A 77 9.88 -24.11 17.07
C ASP A 77 10.43 -22.95 16.22
N VAL A 78 11.48 -23.22 15.44
CA VAL A 78 12.13 -22.23 14.57
C VAL A 78 11.26 -21.94 13.34
N VAL A 79 10.61 -22.96 12.78
CA VAL A 79 9.64 -22.79 11.67
C VAL A 79 8.50 -21.86 12.09
N LEU A 80 7.89 -22.12 13.25
CA LEU A 80 6.78 -21.30 13.77
C LEU A 80 7.24 -19.88 14.09
N ALA A 81 8.40 -19.71 14.73
CA ALA A 81 8.97 -18.40 14.99
C ALA A 81 9.24 -17.62 13.69
N GLY A 82 9.80 -18.27 12.67
CA GLY A 82 10.07 -17.63 11.38
C GLY A 82 8.80 -17.23 10.63
N ILE A 83 7.78 -18.10 10.60
CA ILE A 83 6.46 -17.76 10.05
C ILE A 83 5.84 -16.57 10.79
N ALA A 84 5.93 -16.55 12.12
CA ALA A 84 5.41 -15.45 12.93
C ALA A 84 6.12 -14.12 12.61
N VAL A 85 7.44 -14.13 12.43
CA VAL A 85 8.22 -12.94 12.03
C VAL A 85 7.82 -12.46 10.63
N ILE A 86 7.70 -13.37 9.66
CA ILE A 86 7.26 -13.03 8.29
C ILE A 86 5.86 -12.41 8.32
N ALA A 87 4.92 -13.02 9.05
CA ALA A 87 3.56 -12.51 9.23
C ALA A 87 3.56 -11.14 9.91
N PHE A 88 4.40 -10.93 10.93
CA PHE A 88 4.53 -9.66 11.62
C PHE A 88 5.04 -8.54 10.70
N ILE A 89 6.04 -8.82 9.85
CA ILE A 89 6.56 -7.85 8.88
C ILE A 89 5.49 -7.49 7.85
N ALA A 90 4.84 -8.50 7.26
CA ALA A 90 3.76 -8.29 6.28
C ALA A 90 2.61 -7.47 6.88
N PHE A 91 2.21 -7.80 8.11
CA PHE A 91 1.17 -7.08 8.83
C PHE A 91 1.58 -5.65 9.17
N SER A 92 2.83 -5.43 9.60
CA SER A 92 3.36 -4.10 9.89
C SER A 92 3.41 -3.20 8.66
N LEU A 93 3.78 -3.75 7.50
CA LEU A 93 3.75 -3.04 6.22
C LEU A 93 2.32 -2.65 5.83
N GLU A 94 1.37 -3.59 5.92
CA GLU A 94 -0.04 -3.33 5.63
C GLU A 94 -0.62 -2.27 6.59
N LEU A 95 -0.29 -2.35 7.88
CA LEU A 95 -0.77 -1.40 8.88
C LEU A 95 -0.15 0.00 8.68
N GLY A 96 1.15 0.06 8.39
CA GLY A 96 1.85 1.31 8.07
C GLY A 96 1.26 1.98 6.84
N LEU A 97 0.94 1.19 5.80
CA LEU A 97 0.29 1.69 4.60
C LEU A 97 -1.13 2.20 4.88
N ARG A 98 -1.91 1.48 5.69
CA ARG A 98 -3.25 1.94 6.13
C ARG A 98 -3.18 3.20 6.98
N ALA A 99 -2.19 3.31 7.86
CA ALA A 99 -1.98 4.51 8.67
C ALA A 99 -1.59 5.70 7.79
N LEU A 100 -0.73 5.49 6.79
CA LEU A 100 -0.35 6.49 5.80
C LEU A 100 -1.58 6.92 4.99
N GLN A 101 -2.41 5.97 4.57
CA GLN A 101 -3.68 6.28 3.90
C GLN A 101 -4.58 7.15 4.79
N ARG A 102 -4.84 6.75 6.04
CA ARG A 102 -5.66 7.54 6.97
C ARG A 102 -5.13 8.95 7.21
N ARG A 103 -3.80 9.13 7.27
CA ARG A 103 -3.18 10.45 7.44
C ARG A 103 -3.27 11.32 6.19
N LEU A 104 -3.16 10.72 5.00
CA LEU A 104 -3.13 11.46 3.74
C LEU A 104 -4.50 11.69 3.11
N THR A 105 -5.51 10.88 3.43
CA THR A 105 -6.89 11.05 2.92
C THR A 105 -7.94 11.20 4.05
N PRO A 106 -7.79 12.18 4.98
CA PRO A 106 -8.78 12.38 6.04
C PRO A 106 -10.16 12.80 5.52
N TRP A 107 -10.25 13.38 4.31
CA TRP A 107 -11.51 13.84 3.73
C TRP A 107 -12.30 12.74 2.97
N SER A 108 -11.74 11.54 2.79
CA SER A 108 -12.42 10.44 2.06
C SER A 108 -13.47 9.71 2.89
N GLY A 109 -13.66 10.10 4.16
CA GLY A 109 -14.64 9.51 5.08
C GLY A 109 -16.09 9.96 4.87
N GLU A 110 -16.36 10.92 3.98
CA GLU A 110 -17.70 11.55 3.86
C GLU A 110 -18.59 10.97 2.73
N GLN A 111 -18.39 9.71 2.35
CA GLN A 111 -19.25 9.01 1.37
C GLN A 111 -19.58 7.56 1.77
N SER A 112 -19.72 7.30 3.08
CA SER A 112 -20.46 6.12 3.55
C SER A 112 -21.92 6.45 3.77
#